data_AF-A0A9Q8SRS3-F1
#
_entry.id   AF-A0A9Q8SRS3-F1
#
_cell.length_a   1.000
_cell.length_b   1.000
_cell.length_c   1.000
_cell.angle_alpha   90.00
_cell.angle_beta   90.00
_cell.angle_gamma   90.00
#
_symmetry.space_group_name_H-M   'P 1'
#
loop_
_entity.id
_entity.type
_entity.pdbx_description
1 polymer ?
#
loop_
_entity_poly.entity_id
_entity_poly.type
_entity_poly.pdbx_seq_one_letter_code
_entity_poly.pdbx_strand_id
1 'polypeptide(L)' 'YFKKSTTVILRKLGKNNYIVPKVYRLIALFNIVNKIINTIIVKKLSYLAKTYRLLLNSYISKKRRRLIEYVLY' A
#
# COMPACT_ATOMS: atom_id res chain seq x y z
N TYR A 1 10.21 -1.95 19.69
CA TYR A 1 9.31 -0.77 19.64
C TYR A 1 7.94 -1.17 19.08
N PHE A 2 6.87 -1.07 19.88
CA PHE A 2 5.50 -1.30 19.43
C PHE A 2 4.98 -0.11 18.63
N LYS A 3 4.40 -0.35 17.44
CA LYS A 3 3.76 0.69 16.63
C LYS A 3 2.32 0.90 17.11
N LYS A 4 2.03 2.09 17.63
CA LYS A 4 0.66 2.51 17.94
C LYS A 4 -0.03 2.97 16.65
N SER A 5 -1.25 2.49 16.41
CA SER A 5 -2.09 2.93 15.28
C SER A 5 -3.54 3.04 15.71
N THR A 6 -4.20 4.14 15.36
CA THR A 6 -5.64 4.30 15.58
C THR A 6 -6.39 3.53 14.51
N THR A 7 -7.30 2.64 14.89
CA THR A 7 -8.11 1.89 13.93
C THR A 7 -9.52 2.43 13.93
N VAL A 8 -10.01 2.88 12.78
CA VAL A 8 -11.38 3.36 12.63
C VAL A 8 -12.21 2.27 11.97
N ILE A 9 -13.43 2.09 12.48
CA ILE A 9 -14.43 1.16 11.94
C ILE A 9 -15.23 1.92 10.87
N LEU A 10 -15.07 1.55 9.61
CA LEU A 10 -15.84 2.12 8.49
C LEU A 10 -16.95 1.15 8.05
N ARG A 11 -18.18 1.64 7.88
CA ARG A 11 -19.27 0.82 7.31
C ARG A 11 -19.03 0.52 5.83
N LYS A 12 -19.49 -0.65 5.38
CA LYS A 12 -19.68 -0.90 3.95
C LYS A 12 -20.95 -0.16 3.49
N LEU A 13 -20.90 0.40 2.29
CA LEU A 13 -22.06 1.05 1.65
C LEU A 13 -23.26 0.09 1.61
N GLY A 14 -24.43 0.57 2.01
CA GLY A 14 -25.68 -0.19 2.02
C GLY A 14 -25.87 -1.18 3.17
N LYS A 15 -25.02 -1.18 4.20
CA LYS A 15 -25.17 -2.07 5.37
C LYS A 15 -25.03 -1.28 6.68
N ASN A 16 -26.10 -1.27 7.48
CA ASN A 16 -26.29 -0.28 8.55
C ASN A 16 -26.02 -0.88 9.94
N ASN A 17 -26.07 -2.22 10.07
CA ASN A 17 -26.02 -2.89 11.37
C ASN A 17 -24.58 -3.25 11.76
N TYR A 18 -24.03 -2.54 12.76
CA TYR A 18 -22.68 -2.79 13.29
C TYR A 18 -22.56 -4.10 14.08
N ILE A 19 -23.68 -4.70 14.45
CA ILE A 19 -23.74 -5.94 15.23
C ILE A 19 -23.37 -7.16 14.36
N VAL A 20 -23.61 -7.07 13.04
CA VAL A 20 -23.41 -8.20 12.13
C VAL A 20 -21.95 -8.22 11.65
N PRO A 21 -21.19 -9.31 11.88
CA PRO A 21 -19.86 -9.44 11.33
C PRO A 21 -19.92 -9.36 9.79
N LYS A 22 -18.88 -8.82 9.13
CA LYS A 22 -18.80 -8.60 7.65
C LYS A 22 -19.47 -7.33 7.11
N VAL A 23 -20.13 -6.52 7.96
CA VAL A 23 -20.76 -5.23 7.59
C VAL A 23 -19.80 -4.04 7.62
N TYR A 24 -18.73 -4.11 8.40
CA TYR A 24 -17.73 -3.06 8.52
C TYR A 24 -16.36 -3.47 7.96
N ARG A 25 -15.49 -2.49 7.75
CA ARG A 25 -14.08 -2.61 7.39
C ARG A 25 -13.27 -1.83 8.42
N LEU A 26 -12.24 -2.46 8.96
CA LEU A 26 -11.28 -1.78 9.81
C LEU A 26 -10.25 -1.08 8.93
N ILE A 27 -10.05 0.21 9.14
CA ILE A 27 -9.01 0.99 8.49
C ILE A 27 -8.08 1.51 9.59
N ALA A 28 -6.85 1.00 9.60
CA ALA A 28 -5.81 1.56 10.44
C ALA A 28 -5.42 2.93 9.88
N LEU A 29 -5.72 3.99 10.64
CA LEU A 29 -5.17 5.31 10.41
C LEU A 29 -3.70 5.27 10.80
N PHE A 30 -2.87 5.19 9.77
CA PHE A 30 -1.44 5.32 9.92
C PHE A 30 -1.07 6.80 9.92
N ASN A 31 0.01 7.15 10.63
CA ASN A 31 0.54 8.51 10.60
C ASN A 31 0.93 8.88 9.16
N ILE A 32 0.23 9.85 8.58
CA ILE A 32 0.43 10.33 7.20
C ILE A 32 1.85 10.85 7.01
N VAL A 33 2.42 11.53 8.02
CA VAL A 33 3.79 12.04 7.98
C VAL A 33 4.77 10.89 7.78
N ASN A 34 4.63 9.82 8.55
CA ASN A 34 5.47 8.64 8.40
C ASN A 34 5.28 7.99 7.02
N LYS A 35 4.06 7.97 6.48
CA LYS A 35 3.80 7.49 5.12
C LYS A 35 4.54 8.32 4.07
N ILE A 36 4.49 9.65 4.17
CA ILE A 36 5.16 10.57 3.24
C ILE A 36 6.69 10.42 3.31
N ILE A 37 7.25 10.36 4.52
CA ILE A 37 8.70 10.19 4.68
C ILE A 37 9.15 8.86 4.08
N ASN A 38 8.43 7.77 4.37
CA ASN A 38 8.74 6.46 3.81
C ASN A 38 8.64 6.44 2.29
N THR A 39 7.64 7.09 1.68
CA THR A 39 7.52 7.13 0.22
C THR A 39 8.67 7.91 -0.42
N ILE A 40 9.12 9.00 0.19
CA ILE A 40 10.29 9.77 -0.28
C ILE A 40 11.56 8.91 -0.20
N ILE A 41 11.81 8.25 0.94
CA ILE A 41 12.98 7.39 1.14
C ILE A 41 12.99 6.23 0.12
N VAL A 42 11.88 5.52 -0.01
CA VAL A 42 11.74 4.42 -0.98
C VAL A 42 11.96 4.90 -2.41
N LYS A 43 11.45 6.09 -2.77
CA LYS A 43 11.66 6.65 -4.11
C LYS A 43 13.13 6.96 -4.37
N LYS A 44 13.83 7.56 -3.41
CA LYS A 44 15.27 7.86 -3.51
C LYS A 44 16.10 6.57 -3.59
N LEU A 45 15.85 5.61 -2.72
CA LEU A 45 16.51 4.30 -2.75
C LEU A 45 16.24 3.57 -4.07
N SER A 46 15.00 3.58 -4.56
CA SER A 46 14.67 2.97 -5.85
C SER A 46 15.38 3.64 -7.03
N TYR A 47 15.56 4.96 -6.98
CA TYR A 47 16.32 5.68 -7.99
C TYR A 47 17.79 5.25 -7.99
N LEU A 48 18.44 5.30 -6.82
CA LEU A 48 19.85 4.90 -6.68
C LEU A 48 20.06 3.42 -7.03
N ALA A 49 19.18 2.54 -6.58
CA ALA A 49 19.28 1.12 -6.89
C ALA A 49 19.18 0.82 -8.40
N LYS A 50 18.47 1.67 -9.16
CA LYS A 50 18.44 1.57 -10.63
C LYS A 50 19.68 2.16 -11.29
N THR A 51 20.14 3.34 -10.84
CA THR A 51 21.33 4.00 -11.43
C THR A 51 22.57 3.12 -11.29
N TYR A 52 22.73 2.46 -10.16
CA TYR A 52 23.87 1.59 -9.88
C TYR A 52 23.62 0.11 -10.26
N ARG A 53 22.52 -0.19 -10.99
CA ARG A 53 22.14 -1.56 -11.40
C ARG A 53 22.15 -2.58 -10.24
N LEU A 54 21.88 -2.12 -9.02
CA LEU A 54 21.86 -2.94 -7.81
C LEU A 54 20.62 -3.84 -7.75
N LEU A 55 19.60 -3.54 -8.56
CA LEU A 55 18.44 -4.41 -8.72
C LEU A 55 18.69 -5.36 -9.90
N LEU A 56 18.76 -6.65 -9.61
CA LEU A 56 18.68 -7.69 -10.63
C LEU A 56 17.35 -7.50 -11.40
N ASN A 57 17.38 -7.49 -12.73
CA ASN A 57 16.21 -7.23 -13.59
C ASN A 57 14.99 -8.11 -13.29
N SER A 58 15.17 -9.22 -12.56
CA SER A 58 14.09 -10.14 -12.13
C SER A 58 13.31 -9.65 -10.91
N TYR A 59 13.82 -8.71 -10.11
CA TYR A 59 13.17 -8.24 -8.89
C TYR A 59 12.31 -6.99 -9.13
N ILE A 60 11.46 -7.04 -10.17
CA ILE A 60 10.37 -6.06 -10.35
C ILE A 60 9.28 -6.40 -9.32
N SER A 61 9.55 -6.03 -8.08
CA SER A 61 8.63 -6.21 -6.97
C SER A 61 7.40 -5.29 -7.15
N LYS A 62 6.24 -5.93 -7.36
CA LYS A 62 4.88 -5.41 -7.16
C LYS A 62 4.52 -4.06 -7.81
N LYS A 63 4.98 -3.76 -9.03
CA LYS A 63 4.28 -2.77 -9.87
C LYS A 63 3.02 -3.40 -10.51
N ARG A 64 2.11 -3.94 -9.67
CA ARG A 64 0.86 -4.59 -10.10
C ARG A 64 -0.16 -3.52 -10.51
N ARG A 65 -0.02 -2.98 -11.72
CA ARG A 65 -1.09 -2.34 -12.54
C ARG A 65 -0.63 -1.97 -13.97
N ARG A 66 0.17 -2.81 -14.65
CA ARG A 66 0.52 -2.62 -16.07
C ARG A 66 0.70 -3.92 -16.85
N LEU A 67 -0.13 -4.93 -16.59
CA LEU A 67 -0.08 -6.22 -17.30
C LEU A 67 -1.47 -6.66 -17.79
N ILE A 68 -2.34 -5.69 -18.09
CA ILE A 68 -3.58 -5.98 -18.83
C ILE A 68 -3.41 -5.57 -20.31
N GLU A 69 -2.52 -4.62 -20.59
CA GLU A 69 -2.31 -4.11 -21.97
C GLU A 69 -1.40 -4.99 -22.82
N TYR A 70 -0.55 -5.84 -22.22
CA TYR A 70 0.43 -6.66 -22.94
C TYR A 70 -0.08 -8.05 -23.35
N VAL A 71 -1.30 -8.43 -22.94
CA VAL A 71 -1.90 -9.76 -23.20
C VAL A 71 -2.95 -9.71 -24.32
N LEU A 72 -3.19 -8.53 -24.91
CA LEU A 72 -4.17 -8.31 -25.98
C LEU A 72 -3.53 -7.97 -27.34
N TYR A 73 -2.27 -8.35 -27.57
CA TYR A 73 -1.61 -8.30 -28.87
C TYR A 73 -0.97 -9.64 -29.20
#